data_AF-A0A9W8W969-F1
#
_entry.id   AF-A0A9W8W969-F1
#
_cell.length_a   1.000
_cell.length_b   1.000
_cell.length_c   1.000
_cell.angle_alpha   90.00
_cell.angle_beta   90.00
_cell.angle_gamma   90.00
#
_symmetry.space_group_name_H-M   'P 1'
#
loop_
_entity.id
_entity.type
_entity.pdbx_description
1 polymer ?
#
loop_
_entity_poly.entity_id
_entity_poly.type
_entity_poly.pdbx_seq_one_letter_code
_entity_poly.pdbx_strand_id
1 'polypeptide(L)'
;MAAQSQRPDPGASELDDIPDPKGHPIIPNLVNFTGGIFAPIPESETFVDPADATRLDGLQRKLQAMDAHALANRDNYLDLCVRERERIKQEGRRLEALRQKMGQPPSDTPRPGSLQAMIANMEAEPLPGAEVEIKIIPKPQFLNQNRPVRERQAIQLLDFAGFAADLAETREADLAKRRKELEAEIRVEQEKESQARMAE
;
A
#
# COMPACT_ATOMS: atom_id res chain seq x y z
N MET A 1 17.19 36.21 34.23
CA MET A 1 17.27 35.86 32.80
C MET A 1 16.28 34.75 32.54
N ALA A 2 15.22 35.00 31.79
CA ALA A 2 14.23 33.98 31.45
C ALA A 2 14.78 33.10 30.34
N ALA A 3 14.83 31.78 30.55
CA ALA A 3 15.22 30.83 29.53
C ALA A 3 14.19 30.87 28.40
N GLN A 4 14.63 31.19 27.19
CA GLN A 4 13.81 31.11 25.98
C GLN A 4 13.45 29.64 25.77
N SER A 5 12.14 29.32 25.77
CA SER A 5 11.63 28.06 25.24
C SER A 5 12.12 27.91 23.81
N GLN A 6 13.03 26.95 23.59
CA GLN A 6 13.40 26.51 22.25
C GLN A 6 12.14 26.14 21.49
N ARG A 7 11.96 26.72 20.30
CA ARG A 7 10.92 26.26 19.37
C ARG A 7 11.22 24.78 19.04
N PRO A 8 10.23 23.88 19.09
CA PRO A 8 10.45 22.50 18.70
C PRO A 8 10.90 22.43 17.24
N ASP A 9 11.88 21.58 16.98
CA ASP A 9 12.39 21.31 15.63
C ASP A 9 11.22 20.82 14.74
N PRO A 10 11.02 21.36 13.53
CA PRO A 10 9.90 21.00 12.66
C PRO A 10 9.95 19.55 12.14
N GLY A 11 10.97 18.77 12.52
CA GLY A 11 11.10 17.34 12.24
C GLY A 11 11.15 16.43 13.47
N ALA A 12 11.12 16.99 14.70
CA ALA A 12 11.08 16.19 15.91
C ALA A 12 9.66 15.67 16.12
N SER A 13 9.48 14.34 16.07
CA SER A 13 8.20 13.76 16.41
C SER A 13 7.98 13.93 17.91
N GLU A 14 6.78 14.35 18.34
CA GLU A 14 6.40 14.36 19.78
C GLU A 14 6.57 13.00 20.47
N LEU A 15 6.84 11.95 19.69
CA LEU A 15 7.01 10.59 20.11
C LEU A 15 8.47 10.12 20.17
N ASP A 16 9.47 10.90 19.74
CA ASP A 16 10.85 10.40 19.58
C ASP A 16 11.40 9.73 20.85
N ASP A 17 11.08 10.27 22.03
CA ASP A 17 11.48 9.73 23.34
C ASP A 17 10.48 8.75 23.98
N ILE A 18 9.37 8.46 23.29
CA ILE A 18 8.29 7.61 23.81
C ILE A 18 8.46 6.18 23.30
N PRO A 19 8.81 5.19 24.14
CA PRO A 19 8.91 3.79 23.71
C PRO A 19 7.52 3.20 23.44
N ASP A 20 7.46 2.13 22.64
CA ASP A 20 6.21 1.35 22.50
C ASP A 20 5.86 0.71 23.85
N PRO A 21 4.64 0.93 24.40
CA PRO A 21 4.20 0.30 25.63
C PRO A 21 4.27 -1.23 25.62
N LYS A 22 4.27 -1.86 24.44
CA LYS A 22 4.43 -3.31 24.27
C LYS A 22 5.89 -3.78 24.19
N GLY A 23 6.86 -2.88 24.22
CA GLY A 23 8.29 -3.21 24.15
C GLY A 23 8.81 -3.60 22.75
N HIS A 24 8.02 -3.38 21.69
CA HIS A 24 8.47 -3.65 20.33
C HIS A 24 9.45 -2.57 19.83
N PRO A 25 10.40 -2.93 18.94
CA PRO A 25 11.23 -1.95 18.24
C PRO A 25 10.36 -0.91 17.51
N ILE A 26 10.82 0.35 17.48
CA ILE A 26 10.11 1.43 16.79
C ILE A 26 10.21 1.22 15.29
N ILE A 27 9.06 1.16 14.61
CA ILE A 27 8.99 1.10 13.15
C ILE A 27 9.17 2.52 12.61
N PRO A 28 10.24 2.79 11.82
CA PRO A 28 10.44 4.12 11.27
C PRO A 28 9.45 4.42 10.15
N ASN A 29 9.13 5.71 9.99
CA ASN A 29 8.31 6.21 8.88
C ASN A 29 8.92 5.78 7.54
N LEU A 30 8.06 5.37 6.60
CA LEU A 30 8.48 5.17 5.23
C LEU A 30 8.78 6.53 4.61
N VAL A 31 10.02 6.72 4.13
CA VAL A 31 10.40 7.93 3.37
C VAL A 31 9.64 7.99 2.04
N ASN A 32 9.28 6.83 1.49
CA ASN A 32 8.54 6.72 0.27
C ASN A 32 7.61 5.49 0.31
N PHE A 33 6.37 5.67 -0.13
CA PHE A 33 5.41 4.61 -0.43
C PHE A 33 5.16 4.58 -1.94
N THR A 34 6.22 4.54 -2.72
CA THR A 34 6.11 4.31 -4.15
C THR A 34 6.41 2.86 -4.41
N GLY A 35 5.73 2.33 -5.40
CA GLY A 35 6.25 1.16 -6.09
C GLY A 35 7.56 1.40 -6.85
N GLY A 36 8.33 2.45 -6.57
CA GLY A 36 9.59 2.75 -7.26
C GLY A 36 10.76 1.83 -6.88
N ILE A 37 10.61 0.96 -5.89
CA ILE A 37 11.56 -0.15 -5.65
C ILE A 37 11.35 -1.26 -6.69
N PHE A 38 10.19 -1.26 -7.33
CA PHE A 38 9.89 -2.15 -8.43
C PHE A 38 10.62 -1.63 -9.65
N ALA A 39 11.55 -2.42 -10.17
CA ALA A 39 12.36 -2.04 -11.32
C ALA A 39 11.45 -1.41 -12.38
N PRO A 40 11.71 -0.16 -12.82
CA PRO A 40 10.98 0.40 -13.94
C PRO A 40 11.08 -0.63 -15.07
N ILE A 41 9.95 -1.11 -15.58
CA ILE A 41 9.98 -1.93 -16.79
C ILE A 41 10.61 -1.02 -17.82
N PRO A 42 11.83 -1.30 -18.31
CA PRO A 42 12.52 -0.35 -19.15
C PRO A 42 11.64 -0.10 -20.38
N GLU A 43 11.13 1.13 -20.52
CA GLU A 43 10.38 1.54 -21.71
C GLU A 43 11.26 1.34 -22.95
N SER A 44 12.57 1.38 -22.77
CA SER A 44 13.60 1.29 -23.78
C SER A 44 14.88 0.63 -23.24
N GLU A 45 14.86 -0.66 -22.94
CA GLU A 45 16.12 -1.42 -23.03
C GLU A 45 15.91 -2.54 -24.03
N THR A 46 16.47 -2.33 -25.21
CA THR A 46 16.99 -3.37 -26.08
C THR A 46 18.00 -4.21 -25.29
N PHE A 47 17.54 -4.99 -24.32
CA PHE A 47 18.25 -6.19 -23.92
C PHE A 47 17.98 -7.21 -25.01
N VAL A 48 18.77 -7.12 -26.08
CA VAL A 48 19.06 -8.32 -26.86
C VAL A 48 19.97 -9.11 -25.93
N ASP A 49 19.38 -10.03 -25.17
CA ASP A 49 20.16 -11.03 -24.47
C ASP A 49 20.92 -11.82 -25.56
N PRO A 50 22.25 -11.97 -25.50
CA PRO A 50 22.99 -12.73 -26.50
C PRO A 50 22.52 -14.20 -26.64
N ALA A 51 21.70 -14.69 -25.70
CA ALA A 51 21.00 -15.98 -25.80
C ALA A 51 19.73 -15.97 -26.67
N ASP A 52 19.22 -14.82 -27.11
CA ASP A 52 18.05 -14.73 -27.97
C ASP A 52 18.43 -15.01 -29.43
N ALA A 53 18.07 -16.20 -29.91
CA ALA A 53 18.31 -16.59 -31.30
C ALA A 53 17.41 -15.82 -32.27
N THR A 54 16.23 -15.41 -31.83
CA THR A 54 15.25 -14.65 -32.62
C THR A 54 14.69 -13.47 -31.84
N ARG A 55 14.11 -12.50 -32.56
CA ARG A 55 13.36 -11.40 -31.95
C ARG A 55 12.14 -11.91 -31.17
N LEU A 56 11.54 -13.01 -31.62
CA LEU A 56 10.42 -13.67 -30.94
C LEU A 56 10.84 -14.20 -29.57
N ASP A 57 12.02 -14.82 -29.45
CA ASP A 57 12.56 -15.32 -28.18
C ASP A 57 12.74 -14.19 -27.16
N GLY A 58 13.30 -13.05 -27.59
CA GLY A 58 13.48 -11.88 -26.74
C GLY A 58 12.16 -11.29 -26.24
N LEU A 59 11.13 -11.22 -27.10
CA LEU A 59 9.79 -10.75 -26.71
C LEU A 59 9.12 -11.71 -25.70
N GLN A 60 9.22 -13.02 -25.92
CA GLN A 60 8.68 -14.03 -25.00
C GLN A 60 9.38 -13.98 -23.64
N ARG A 61 10.71 -13.85 -23.62
CA ARG A 61 11.48 -13.71 -22.38
C ARG A 61 11.12 -12.42 -21.64
N LYS A 62 10.92 -11.31 -22.36
CA LYS A 62 10.48 -10.03 -21.78
C LYS A 62 9.11 -10.16 -21.11
N LEU A 63 8.17 -10.86 -21.74
CA LEU A 63 6.86 -11.15 -21.15
C LEU A 63 6.99 -12.00 -19.88
N GLN A 64 7.81 -13.07 -19.91
CA GLN A 64 8.06 -13.91 -18.75
C GLN A 64 8.74 -13.14 -17.59
N ALA A 65 9.72 -12.30 -17.89
CA ALA A 65 10.40 -11.48 -16.90
C ALA A 65 9.45 -10.47 -16.26
N MET A 66 8.55 -9.86 -17.04
CA MET A 66 7.51 -8.97 -16.55
C MET A 66 6.53 -9.70 -15.61
N ASP A 67 6.06 -10.89 -16.00
CA ASP A 67 5.15 -11.69 -15.16
C ASP A 67 5.81 -12.12 -13.83
N ALA A 68 7.07 -12.57 -13.88
CA ALA A 68 7.85 -12.93 -12.69
C ALA A 68 8.08 -11.71 -11.77
N HIS A 69 8.41 -10.57 -12.35
CA HIS A 69 8.59 -9.33 -11.61
C HIS A 69 7.27 -8.87 -10.96
N ALA A 70 6.14 -8.94 -11.68
CA ALA A 70 4.83 -8.58 -11.15
C ALA A 70 4.44 -9.41 -9.90
N LEU A 71 4.77 -10.69 -9.87
CA LEU A 71 4.53 -11.54 -8.70
C LEU A 71 5.39 -11.13 -7.50
N ALA A 72 6.71 -11.06 -7.67
CA ALA A 72 7.63 -10.68 -6.58
C ALA A 72 7.32 -9.29 -6.00
N ASN A 73 6.90 -8.39 -6.88
CA ASN A 73 6.47 -7.05 -6.53
C ASN A 73 5.23 -7.02 -5.65
N ARG A 74 4.24 -7.88 -5.92
CA ARG A 74 2.99 -7.91 -5.18
C ARG A 74 3.23 -8.27 -3.73
N ASP A 75 4.09 -9.25 -3.47
CA ASP A 75 4.43 -9.68 -2.11
C ASP A 75 5.13 -8.56 -1.35
N ASN A 76 6.14 -7.92 -1.95
CA ASN A 76 6.83 -6.77 -1.38
C ASN A 76 5.88 -5.60 -1.09
N TYR A 77 4.92 -5.35 -1.98
CA TYR A 77 3.91 -4.32 -1.79
C TYR A 77 3.02 -4.61 -0.57
N LEU A 78 2.53 -5.84 -0.43
CA LEU A 78 1.72 -6.25 0.72
C LEU A 78 2.51 -6.17 2.02
N ASP A 79 3.80 -6.53 2.02
CA ASP A 79 4.67 -6.40 3.18
C ASP A 79 4.83 -4.95 3.63
N LEU A 80 4.98 -4.02 2.68
CA LEU A 80 5.00 -2.58 2.98
C LEU A 80 3.67 -2.09 3.56
N CYS A 81 2.54 -2.56 3.01
CA CYS A 81 1.20 -2.28 3.56
C CYS A 81 1.07 -2.76 5.01
N VAL A 82 1.49 -3.99 5.30
CA VAL A 82 1.45 -4.57 6.64
C VAL A 82 2.35 -3.80 7.60
N ARG A 83 3.58 -3.47 7.17
CA ARG A 83 4.54 -2.69 7.96
C ARG A 83 3.98 -1.32 8.33
N GLU A 84 3.40 -0.61 7.37
CA GLU A 84 2.84 0.73 7.60
C GLU A 84 1.59 0.68 8.49
N ARG A 85 0.73 -0.32 8.31
CA ARG A 85 -0.38 -0.59 9.23
C ARG A 85 0.10 -0.78 10.66
N GLU A 86 1.14 -1.59 10.87
CA GLU A 86 1.71 -1.81 12.20
C GLU A 86 2.40 -0.57 12.77
N ARG A 87 3.04 0.24 11.92
CA ARG A 87 3.59 1.55 12.29
C ARG A 87 2.50 2.47 12.84
N ILE A 88 1.40 2.66 12.10
CA ILE A 88 0.27 3.52 12.53
C ILE A 88 -0.32 3.04 13.86
N LYS A 89 -0.48 1.71 14.02
CA LYS A 89 -0.94 1.12 15.29
C LYS A 89 0.03 1.39 16.43
N GLN A 90 1.33 1.23 16.20
CA GLN A 90 2.37 1.50 17.19
C GLN A 90 2.41 2.97 17.58
N GLU A 91 2.32 3.88 16.60
CA GLU A 91 2.34 5.31 16.81
C GLU A 91 1.25 5.77 17.78
N GLY A 92 0.00 5.35 17.59
CA GLY A 92 -1.03 5.78 18.52
C GLY A 92 -1.09 5.02 19.84
N ARG A 93 -0.49 3.81 19.96
CA ARG A 93 -0.19 3.27 21.32
C ARG A 93 0.77 4.19 22.07
N ARG A 94 1.79 4.71 21.38
CA ARG A 94 2.75 5.66 21.96
C ARG A 94 2.08 6.99 22.30
N LEU A 95 1.20 7.51 21.43
CA LEU A 95 0.41 8.72 21.71
C LEU A 95 -0.55 8.53 22.90
N GLU A 96 -1.19 7.37 23.02
CA GLU A 96 -2.03 7.06 24.19
C GLU A 96 -1.21 7.06 25.47
N ALA A 97 -0.04 6.42 25.47
CA ALA A 97 0.85 6.40 26.63
C ALA A 97 1.37 7.79 26.98
N LEU A 98 1.71 8.62 25.99
CA LEU A 98 2.10 10.01 26.20
C LEU A 98 0.96 10.82 26.83
N ARG A 99 -0.27 10.68 26.32
CA ARG A 99 -1.45 11.36 26.87
C ARG A 99 -1.77 10.94 28.31
N GLN A 100 -1.62 9.65 28.63
CA GLN A 100 -1.76 9.16 30.00
C GLN A 100 -0.69 9.74 30.94
N LYS A 101 0.57 9.83 30.49
CA LYS A 101 1.64 10.52 31.25
C LYS A 101 1.33 12.00 31.49
N MET A 102 0.64 12.65 30.55
CA MET A 102 0.18 14.04 30.68
C MET A 102 -1.13 14.19 31.49
N GLY A 103 -1.64 13.13 32.10
CA GLY A 103 -2.83 13.17 32.93
C GLY A 103 -4.15 13.30 32.16
N GLN A 104 -4.15 13.05 30.84
CA GLN A 104 -5.39 13.03 30.06
C GLN A 104 -6.17 11.72 30.30
N PRO A 105 -7.51 11.77 30.29
CA PRO A 105 -8.33 10.58 30.46
C PRO A 105 -8.05 9.57 29.34
N PRO A 106 -8.10 8.26 29.63
CA PRO A 106 -7.95 7.22 28.62
C PRO A 106 -9.06 7.35 27.57
N SER A 107 -8.75 6.96 26.33
CA SER A 107 -9.75 6.97 25.24
C SER A 107 -10.90 6.03 25.57
N ASP A 108 -12.11 6.37 25.11
CA ASP A 108 -13.31 5.55 25.28
C ASP A 108 -13.05 4.10 24.84
N THR A 109 -13.25 3.16 25.77
CA THR A 109 -13.28 1.74 25.45
C THR A 109 -14.68 1.36 25.00
N PRO A 110 -14.84 0.53 23.95
CA PRO A 110 -16.16 0.02 23.57
C PRO A 110 -16.82 -0.63 24.78
N ARG A 111 -18.14 -0.45 24.91
CA ARG A 111 -18.89 -1.00 26.03
C ARG A 111 -18.72 -2.53 26.05
N PRO A 112 -18.49 -3.14 27.22
CA PRO A 112 -18.41 -4.60 27.32
C PRO A 112 -19.63 -5.25 26.64
N GLY A 113 -19.39 -6.21 25.75
CA GLY A 113 -20.44 -6.93 25.03
C GLY A 113 -20.88 -6.34 23.68
N SER A 114 -20.43 -5.14 23.28
CA SER A 114 -20.79 -4.58 21.96
C SER A 114 -19.93 -5.11 20.81
N LEU A 115 -18.75 -5.67 21.10
CA LEU A 115 -17.79 -6.08 20.09
C LEU A 115 -18.33 -7.17 19.17
N GLN A 116 -18.92 -8.24 19.74
CA GLN A 116 -19.53 -9.31 18.95
C GLN A 116 -20.64 -8.80 18.02
N ALA A 117 -21.49 -7.88 18.50
CA ALA A 117 -22.54 -7.30 17.67
C ALA A 117 -21.98 -6.41 16.54
N MET A 118 -20.91 -5.65 16.82
CA MET A 118 -20.23 -4.86 15.78
C MET A 118 -19.57 -5.76 14.73
N ILE A 119 -18.89 -6.83 15.15
CA ILE A 119 -18.28 -7.81 14.23
C ILE A 119 -19.36 -8.48 13.38
N ALA A 120 -20.43 -8.96 14.01
CA ALA A 120 -21.55 -9.59 13.29
C ALA A 120 -22.18 -8.64 12.25
N ASN A 121 -22.25 -7.33 12.55
CA ASN A 121 -22.71 -6.34 11.58
C ASN A 121 -21.72 -6.10 10.43
N MET A 122 -20.41 -6.17 10.67
CA MET A 122 -19.40 -6.03 9.61
C MET A 122 -19.29 -7.27 8.73
N GLU A 123 -19.60 -8.46 9.28
CA GLU A 123 -19.60 -9.74 8.57
C GLU A 123 -20.98 -10.07 7.98
N ALA A 124 -22.00 -9.24 8.23
CA ALA A 124 -23.34 -9.44 7.73
C ALA A 124 -23.35 -9.41 6.20
N GLU A 125 -24.13 -10.30 5.60
CA GLU A 125 -24.33 -10.28 4.16
C GLU A 125 -24.93 -8.93 3.72
N PRO A 126 -24.53 -8.42 2.53
CA PRO A 126 -25.14 -7.23 1.97
C PRO A 126 -26.65 -7.40 1.87
N LEU A 127 -27.39 -6.33 2.17
CA LEU A 127 -28.84 -6.34 1.99
C LEU A 127 -29.18 -6.65 0.51
N PRO A 128 -30.28 -7.38 0.24
CA PRO A 128 -30.71 -7.65 -1.13
C PRO A 128 -30.87 -6.34 -1.92
N GLY A 129 -30.13 -6.19 -3.02
CA GLY A 129 -30.13 -4.99 -3.86
C GLY A 129 -29.14 -3.89 -3.46
N ALA A 130 -28.31 -4.10 -2.44
CA ALA A 130 -27.20 -3.21 -2.14
C ALA A 130 -26.09 -3.34 -3.21
N GLU A 131 -25.61 -2.23 -3.76
CA GLU A 131 -24.40 -2.20 -4.59
C GLU A 131 -23.20 -2.58 -3.72
N VAL A 132 -22.67 -3.78 -3.93
CA VAL A 132 -21.53 -4.33 -3.17
C VAL A 132 -20.18 -3.80 -3.69
N GLU A 133 -20.20 -3.10 -4.83
CA GLU A 133 -19.00 -2.48 -5.42
C GLU A 133 -18.65 -1.19 -4.66
N ILE A 134 -18.05 -1.34 -3.47
CA ILE A 134 -17.49 -0.21 -2.72
C ILE A 134 -16.23 0.26 -3.45
N LYS A 135 -16.41 1.18 -4.41
CA LYS A 135 -15.29 1.82 -5.12
C LYS A 135 -14.52 2.81 -4.25
N ILE A 136 -15.17 3.30 -3.19
CA ILE A 136 -14.62 4.33 -2.31
C ILE A 136 -14.91 3.89 -0.88
N ILE A 137 -13.85 3.71 -0.09
CA ILE A 137 -13.98 3.48 1.35
C ILE A 137 -14.61 4.73 1.96
N PRO A 138 -15.83 4.66 2.51
CA PRO A 138 -16.49 5.83 3.05
C PRO A 138 -15.68 6.37 4.23
N LYS A 139 -15.16 7.59 4.08
CA LYS A 139 -14.45 8.28 5.17
C LYS A 139 -15.49 8.79 6.16
N PRO A 140 -15.44 8.38 7.43
CA PRO A 140 -16.40 8.87 8.40
C PRO A 140 -16.19 10.37 8.64
N GLN A 141 -17.25 11.15 8.42
CA GLN A 141 -17.28 12.57 8.79
C GLN A 141 -17.68 12.70 10.26
N PHE A 142 -16.76 13.20 11.09
CA PHE A 142 -17.04 13.48 12.49
C PHE A 142 -16.95 14.99 12.77
N LEU A 143 -17.95 15.52 13.47
CA LEU A 143 -18.13 16.97 13.68
C LEU A 143 -17.27 17.58 14.80
N ASN A 144 -16.51 16.77 15.56
CA ASN A 144 -15.76 17.23 16.74
C ASN A 144 -14.25 17.40 16.49
N GLN A 145 -13.68 18.48 17.04
CA GLN A 145 -12.25 18.86 16.94
C GLN A 145 -11.35 18.15 17.98
N ASN A 146 -11.89 17.70 19.12
CA ASN A 146 -11.14 16.98 20.16
C ASN A 146 -11.35 15.47 20.06
N ARG A 147 -10.73 14.85 19.05
CA ARG A 147 -10.90 13.41 18.79
C ARG A 147 -10.01 12.53 19.69
N PRO A 148 -10.52 11.38 20.17
CA PRO A 148 -9.70 10.31 20.75
C PRO A 148 -8.54 9.90 19.82
N VAL A 149 -7.44 9.42 20.40
CA VAL A 149 -6.27 8.96 19.62
C VAL A 149 -6.69 7.85 18.66
N ARG A 150 -7.49 6.90 19.15
CA ARG A 150 -7.96 5.74 18.38
C ARG A 150 -8.73 6.12 17.14
N GLU A 151 -9.56 7.15 17.21
CA GLU A 151 -10.31 7.62 16.04
C GLU A 151 -9.39 8.23 14.99
N ARG A 152 -8.41 9.03 15.41
CA ARG A 152 -7.41 9.59 14.49
C ARG A 152 -6.59 8.48 13.83
N GLN A 153 -6.22 7.45 14.58
CA GLN A 153 -5.55 6.28 14.02
C GLN A 153 -6.43 5.48 13.06
N ALA A 154 -7.72 5.29 13.39
CA ALA A 154 -8.65 4.58 12.51
C ALA A 154 -8.77 5.31 11.17
N ILE A 155 -8.87 6.64 11.18
CA ILE A 155 -8.89 7.46 9.97
C ILE A 155 -7.59 7.32 9.20
N GLN A 156 -6.44 7.44 9.87
CA GLN A 156 -5.14 7.29 9.23
C GLN A 156 -4.97 5.89 8.60
N LEU A 157 -5.49 4.84 9.23
CA LEU A 157 -5.51 3.49 8.68
C LEU A 157 -6.41 3.37 7.44
N LEU A 158 -7.60 3.97 7.47
CA LEU A 158 -8.53 3.97 6.33
C LEU A 158 -8.00 4.81 5.17
N ASP A 159 -7.43 5.97 5.45
CA ASP A 159 -6.78 6.84 4.46
C ASP A 159 -5.61 6.11 3.80
N PHE A 160 -4.77 5.45 4.60
CA PHE A 160 -3.67 4.64 4.09
C PHE A 160 -4.16 3.45 3.26
N ALA A 161 -5.21 2.74 3.71
CA ALA A 161 -5.78 1.62 2.97
C ALA A 161 -6.35 2.06 1.61
N GLY A 162 -7.03 3.20 1.56
CA GLY A 162 -7.53 3.78 0.30
C GLY A 162 -6.38 4.17 -0.64
N PHE A 163 -5.40 4.92 -0.13
CA PHE A 163 -4.21 5.28 -0.90
C PHE A 163 -3.45 4.07 -1.44
N ALA A 164 -3.31 3.02 -0.63
CA ALA A 164 -2.72 1.76 -1.04
C ALA A 164 -3.53 1.11 -2.17
N ALA A 165 -4.85 0.95 -1.98
CA ALA A 165 -5.72 0.36 -3.01
C ALA A 165 -5.63 1.11 -4.35
N ASP A 166 -5.71 2.44 -4.34
CA ASP A 166 -5.61 3.28 -5.55
C ASP A 166 -4.26 3.08 -6.28
N LEU A 167 -3.18 2.98 -5.52
CA LEU A 167 -1.83 2.74 -6.07
C LEU A 167 -1.70 1.33 -6.66
N ALA A 168 -2.31 0.33 -6.03
CA ALA A 168 -2.33 -1.04 -6.54
C ALA A 168 -3.14 -1.13 -7.85
N GLU A 169 -4.33 -0.52 -7.91
CA GLU A 169 -5.17 -0.49 -9.10
C GLU A 169 -4.46 0.17 -10.29
N THR A 170 -3.84 1.35 -10.06
CA THR A 170 -3.09 2.06 -11.10
C THR A 170 -1.97 1.17 -11.66
N ARG A 171 -1.24 0.46 -10.78
CA ARG A 171 -0.16 -0.42 -11.19
C ARG A 171 -0.65 -1.65 -11.95
N GLU A 172 -1.74 -2.27 -11.52
CA GLU A 172 -2.35 -3.40 -12.23
C GLU A 172 -2.82 -3.00 -13.63
N ALA A 173 -3.40 -1.79 -13.76
CA ALA A 173 -3.79 -1.23 -15.06
C ALA A 173 -2.58 -1.02 -15.99
N ASP A 174 -1.48 -0.47 -15.48
CA ASP A 174 -0.24 -0.28 -16.24
C ASP A 174 0.38 -1.60 -16.70
N LEU A 175 0.44 -2.60 -15.81
CA LEU A 175 0.93 -3.94 -16.15
C LEU A 175 0.06 -4.61 -17.20
N ALA A 176 -1.27 -4.52 -17.07
CA ALA A 176 -2.21 -5.07 -18.04
C ALA A 176 -2.07 -4.41 -19.41
N LYS A 177 -1.85 -3.09 -19.45
CA LYS A 177 -1.58 -2.36 -20.69
C LYS A 177 -0.29 -2.84 -21.34
N ARG A 178 0.80 -2.92 -20.56
CA ARG A 178 2.11 -3.33 -21.09
C ARG A 178 2.13 -4.78 -21.57
N ARG A 179 1.41 -5.66 -20.88
CA ARG A 179 1.18 -7.04 -21.31
C ARG A 179 0.51 -7.10 -22.68
N LYS A 180 -0.58 -6.35 -22.88
CA LYS A 180 -1.30 -6.30 -24.16
C LYS A 180 -0.42 -5.81 -25.30
N GLU A 181 0.41 -4.80 -25.05
CA GLU A 181 1.38 -4.30 -26.04
C GLU A 181 2.39 -5.39 -26.44
N LEU A 182 2.99 -6.08 -25.46
CA LEU A 182 3.94 -7.16 -25.73
C LEU A 182 3.30 -8.36 -26.43
N GLU A 183 2.09 -8.76 -26.02
CA GLU A 183 1.36 -9.85 -26.67
C GLU A 183 0.99 -9.52 -28.12
N ALA A 184 0.66 -8.26 -28.42
CA ALA A 184 0.43 -7.80 -29.79
C ALA A 184 1.73 -7.85 -30.63
N GLU A 185 2.86 -7.40 -30.07
CA GLU A 185 4.16 -7.48 -30.73
C GLU A 185 4.58 -8.93 -31.02
N ILE A 186 4.36 -9.84 -30.05
CA ILE A 186 4.62 -11.28 -30.21
C ILE A 186 3.82 -11.86 -31.37
N ARG A 187 2.52 -11.54 -31.47
CA ARG A 187 1.67 -12.04 -32.57
C ARG A 187 2.16 -11.57 -33.94
N VAL A 188 2.50 -10.29 -34.06
CA VAL A 188 3.03 -9.73 -35.31
C VAL A 188 4.34 -10.42 -35.70
N GLU A 189 5.22 -10.70 -34.74
CA GLU A 189 6.49 -11.36 -35.05
C GLU A 189 6.31 -12.85 -35.37
N GLN A 190 5.38 -13.55 -34.71
CA GLN A 190 5.00 -14.93 -35.05
C GLN A 190 4.47 -15.05 -36.48
N GLU A 191 3.63 -14.10 -36.90
CA GLU A 191 3.09 -14.06 -38.27
C GLU A 191 4.22 -13.87 -39.29
N LYS A 192 5.16 -12.96 -39.05
CA LYS A 192 6.31 -12.75 -39.93
C LYS A 192 7.20 -13.98 -40.04
N GLU A 193 7.54 -14.63 -38.93
CA GLU A 193 8.35 -15.84 -38.96
C GLU A 193 7.62 -16.98 -39.69
N SER A 194 6.29 -17.10 -39.51
CA SER A 194 5.51 -18.12 -40.22
C SER A 194 5.46 -17.88 -41.73
N GLN A 195 5.33 -16.61 -42.16
CA GLN A 195 5.35 -16.25 -43.58
C GLN A 195 6.74 -16.47 -44.21
N ALA A 196 7.81 -16.15 -43.47
CA ALA A 196 9.17 -16.41 -43.92
C ALA A 196 9.44 -17.92 -44.12
N ARG A 197 8.99 -18.77 -43.18
CA ARG A 197 9.11 -20.24 -43.30
C ARG A 197 8.27 -20.85 -44.42
N MET A 198 7.17 -20.21 -44.81
CA MET A 198 6.31 -20.66 -45.91
C MET A 198 6.84 -20.21 -47.30
N ALA A 199 7.80 -19.28 -47.33
CA ALA A 199 8.41 -18.75 -48.54
C ALA A 199 9.77 -19.40 -48.88
N GLU A 200 10.33 -20.21 -47.97
CA GLU A 200 11.46 -21.13 -48.20
C GLU A 200 10.98 -22.50 -48.71
#